data_AF-K2DHX6-F1
#
_entry.id   AF-K2DHX6-F1
#
_cell.length_a   1.000
_cell.length_b   1.000
_cell.length_c   1.000
_cell.angle_alpha   90.00
_cell.angle_beta   90.00
_cell.angle_gamma   90.00
#
_symmetry.space_group_name_H-M   'P 1'
#
loop_
_entity.id
_entity.type
_entity.pdbx_description
1 polymer ?
#
loop_
_entity_poly.entity_id
_entity_poly.type
_entity_poly.pdbx_seq_one_letter_code
_entity_poly.pdbx_strand_id
1 'polypeptide(L)'
;GGRYDGAGKTFGRARPATGFSMDLREVARLVPACREPAGILAACAGHDKLLADQIFALRQQGETVVELLPGETACEGPFCDRKLVLLGGKWIIEAIQED
;
A
#
# COMPACT_ATOMS: atom_id res chain seq x y z
N GLY A 1 -7.56 -12.18 26.99
CA GLY A 1 -8.55 -13.19 26.56
C GLY A 1 -8.74 -14.24 27.62
N GLY A 2 -9.64 -15.21 27.40
CA GLY A 2 -9.93 -16.30 28.33
C GLY A 2 -11.13 -17.14 27.92
N ARG A 3 -11.46 -18.12 28.77
CA ARG A 3 -12.65 -18.97 28.65
C ARG A 3 -13.92 -18.20 29.02
N TYR A 4 -15.01 -18.46 28.31
CA TYR A 4 -16.34 -17.93 28.59
C TYR A 4 -17.41 -18.99 28.32
N ASP A 5 -18.33 -19.17 29.27
CA ASP A 5 -19.32 -20.26 29.23
C ASP A 5 -20.76 -19.78 28.98
N GLY A 6 -20.99 -18.47 29.06
CA GLY A 6 -22.33 -17.88 29.11
C GLY A 6 -22.76 -17.07 27.88
N ALA A 7 -21.86 -16.71 26.97
CA ALA A 7 -22.16 -15.80 25.86
C ALA A 7 -23.29 -16.32 24.94
N GLY A 8 -23.43 -17.64 24.79
CA GLY A 8 -24.50 -18.27 24.02
C GLY A 8 -25.88 -18.27 24.70
N LYS A 9 -25.97 -17.94 26.00
CA LYS A 9 -27.23 -18.04 26.77
C LYS A 9 -28.33 -17.12 26.22
N THR A 10 -27.96 -15.93 25.76
CA THR A 10 -28.87 -14.98 25.09
C THR A 10 -29.42 -15.51 23.76
N PHE A 11 -28.80 -16.55 23.20
CA PHE A 11 -29.17 -17.18 21.92
C PHE A 11 -29.77 -18.59 22.12
N GLY A 12 -30.25 -18.91 23.33
CA GLY A 12 -31.02 -20.13 23.62
C GLY A 12 -30.20 -21.33 24.09
N ARG A 13 -28.86 -21.28 24.11
CA ARG A 13 -28.03 -22.34 24.68
C ARG A 13 -26.67 -21.82 25.15
N ALA A 14 -26.39 -21.97 26.44
CA ALA A 14 -25.05 -21.77 26.97
C ALA A 14 -24.10 -22.86 26.43
N ARG A 15 -22.92 -22.45 25.94
CA ARG A 15 -21.84 -23.34 25.50
C ARG A 15 -20.49 -22.73 25.92
N PRO A 16 -19.55 -23.55 26.42
CA PRO A 16 -18.18 -23.11 26.69
C PRO A 16 -17.44 -22.75 25.41
N ALA A 17 -16.65 -21.68 25.47
CA ALA A 17 -15.78 -21.20 24.40
C ALA A 17 -14.57 -20.46 24.98
N THR A 18 -13.56 -20.16 24.17
CA THR A 18 -12.35 -19.43 24.58
C THR A 18 -11.87 -18.52 23.46
N GLY A 19 -11.30 -17.37 23.79
CA GLY A 19 -10.80 -16.43 22.81
C GLY A 19 -10.14 -15.20 23.43
N PHE A 20 -9.63 -14.31 22.60
CA PHE A 20 -9.11 -13.00 23.02
C PHE A 20 -9.54 -11.92 22.03
N SER A 21 -9.45 -10.68 22.49
CA SER A 21 -9.62 -9.48 21.67
C SER A 21 -8.43 -8.55 21.92
N MET A 22 -8.18 -7.66 20.97
CA MET A 22 -7.15 -6.64 21.04
C MET A 22 -7.65 -5.41 20.30
N ASP A 23 -7.37 -4.22 20.84
CA ASP A 23 -7.61 -2.98 20.12
C ASP A 23 -6.41 -2.68 19.23
N LEU A 24 -6.55 -2.91 17.92
CA LEU A 24 -5.50 -2.65 16.94
C LEU A 24 -5.16 -1.15 16.85
N ARG A 25 -6.04 -0.23 17.26
CA ARG A 25 -5.73 1.20 17.29
C ARG A 25 -4.77 1.55 18.41
N GLU A 26 -4.92 0.92 19.57
CA GLU A 26 -3.95 1.07 20.67
C GLU A 26 -2.61 0.47 20.28
N VAL A 27 -2.61 -0.69 19.62
CA VAL A 27 -1.36 -1.29 19.12
C VAL A 27 -0.70 -0.35 18.11
N ALA A 28 -1.43 0.13 17.10
CA ALA A 28 -0.90 1.04 16.08
C ALA A 28 -0.31 2.33 16.67
N ARG A 29 -0.88 2.87 17.75
CA ARG A 29 -0.33 4.03 18.48
C ARG A 29 1.00 3.76 19.17
N LEU A 30 1.24 2.52 19.59
CA LEU A 30 2.43 2.12 20.34
C LEU A 30 3.57 1.65 19.42
N VAL A 31 3.28 1.31 18.17
CA VAL A 31 4.31 0.95 17.19
C VAL A 31 5.12 2.20 16.84
N PRO A 32 6.47 2.14 16.87
CA PRO A 32 7.30 3.24 16.41
C PRO A 32 6.94 3.65 14.98
N ALA A 33 6.96 4.95 14.69
CA ALA A 33 6.76 5.42 13.33
C ALA A 33 7.82 4.77 12.41
N CYS A 34 7.36 3.93 11.48
CA CYS A 34 8.20 3.44 10.41
C CYS A 34 8.19 4.48 9.30
N ARG A 35 9.36 4.81 8.74
CA ARG A 35 9.40 5.58 7.51
C ARG A 35 8.73 4.74 6.42
N GLU A 36 7.64 5.24 5.86
CA GLU A 36 7.04 4.58 4.70
C GLU A 36 8.04 4.63 3.54
N PRO A 37 8.28 3.50 2.86
CA PRO A 37 9.11 3.51 1.66
C PRO A 37 8.47 4.44 0.64
N ALA A 38 9.28 5.34 0.09
CA ALA A 38 8.80 6.28 -0.91
C ALA A 38 8.45 5.56 -2.22
N GLY A 39 7.39 6.04 -2.87
CA GLY A 39 6.88 5.48 -4.10
C GLY A 39 7.70 5.84 -5.34
N ILE A 40 7.41 5.13 -6.43
CA ILE A 40 7.89 5.45 -7.78
C ILE A 40 6.73 6.07 -8.55
N LEU A 41 6.90 7.30 -9.02
CA LEU A 41 5.92 7.98 -9.86
C LEU A 41 6.00 7.49 -11.31
N ALA A 42 4.86 7.15 -11.90
CA ALA A 42 4.73 6.78 -13.30
C ALA A 42 3.76 7.72 -13.99
N ALA A 43 4.03 8.05 -15.26
CA ALA A 43 3.03 8.67 -16.11
C ALA A 43 1.84 7.70 -16.34
N CYS A 44 0.70 8.23 -16.76
CA CYS A 44 -0.44 7.41 -17.17
C CYS A 44 -0.03 6.48 -18.32
N ALA A 45 -0.16 5.16 -18.14
CA ALA A 45 0.24 4.20 -19.14
C ALA A 45 -0.63 4.29 -20.41
N GLY A 46 -1.93 4.51 -20.27
CA GLY A 46 -2.87 4.58 -21.40
C GLY A 46 -2.76 3.34 -22.29
N HIS A 47 -2.23 3.51 -23.51
CA HIS A 47 -2.00 2.42 -24.48
C HIS A 47 -0.53 1.96 -24.55
N ASP A 48 0.38 2.53 -23.74
CA ASP A 48 1.77 2.11 -23.67
C ASP A 48 1.90 0.80 -22.88
N LYS A 49 1.92 -0.31 -23.62
CA LYS A 49 2.09 -1.65 -23.04
C LYS A 49 3.44 -1.82 -22.35
N LEU A 50 4.50 -1.18 -22.83
CA LEU A 50 5.83 -1.30 -22.23
C LEU A 50 5.87 -0.63 -20.85
N LEU A 51 5.23 0.53 -20.73
CA LEU A 51 5.06 1.21 -19.44
C LEU A 51 4.19 0.37 -18.49
N ALA A 52 3.06 -0.15 -18.97
CA ALA A 52 2.17 -0.99 -18.15
C ALA A 52 2.87 -2.27 -17.65
N ASP A 53 3.64 -2.94 -18.50
CA ASP A 53 4.42 -4.13 -18.13
C ASP A 53 5.50 -3.77 -17.08
N GLN A 54 6.16 -2.62 -17.21
CA GLN A 54 7.15 -2.13 -16.25
C GLN A 54 6.52 -1.81 -14.89
N ILE A 55 5.37 -1.11 -14.88
CA ILE A 55 4.61 -0.81 -13.66
C ILE A 55 4.22 -2.10 -12.95
N PHE A 56 3.71 -3.09 -13.69
CA PHE A 56 3.34 -4.39 -13.14
C PHE A 56 4.54 -5.14 -12.56
N ALA A 57 5.68 -5.15 -13.24
CA ALA A 57 6.90 -5.79 -12.77
C ALA A 57 7.41 -5.16 -11.45
N LEU A 58 7.39 -3.83 -11.35
CA LEU A 58 7.79 -3.11 -10.13
C LEU A 58 6.85 -3.43 -8.95
N ARG A 59 5.53 -3.42 -9.19
CA ARG A 59 4.55 -3.80 -8.16
C ARG A 59 4.73 -5.24 -7.68
N GLN A 60 5.06 -6.17 -8.58
CA GLN A 60 5.40 -7.55 -8.19
C GLN A 60 6.68 -7.67 -7.36
N GLN A 61 7.61 -6.72 -7.49
CA GLN A 61 8.83 -6.65 -6.67
C GLN A 61 8.57 -6.03 -5.28
N GLY A 62 7.34 -5.59 -5.00
CA GLY A 62 6.97 -4.95 -3.73
C GLY A 62 7.14 -3.43 -3.73
N GLU A 63 7.48 -2.82 -4.87
CA GLU A 63 7.54 -1.36 -5.00
C GLU A 63 6.13 -0.78 -5.03
N THR A 64 5.95 0.37 -4.38
CA THR A 64 4.73 1.17 -4.51
C THR A 64 4.89 2.06 -5.74
N VAL A 65 4.08 1.81 -6.78
CA VAL A 65 4.09 2.60 -8.02
C VAL A 65 2.82 3.43 -8.12
N VAL A 66 2.97 4.74 -8.08
CA VAL A 66 1.87 5.71 -8.22
C VAL A 66 1.78 6.11 -9.68
N GLU A 67 0.68 5.76 -10.32
CA GLU A 67 0.41 6.11 -11.71
C GLU A 67 -0.47 7.36 -11.75
N LEU A 68 0.00 8.39 -12.45
CA LEU A 68 -0.78 9.62 -12.67
C LEU A 68 -2.03 9.32 -13.50
N LEU A 69 -3.11 10.07 -13.24
CA LEU A 69 -4.29 10.03 -14.10
C LEU A 69 -4.01 10.75 -15.43
N PRO A 70 -4.81 10.49 -16.49
CA PRO A 70 -4.69 11.22 -17.74
C PRO A 70 -4.77 12.74 -17.54
N GLY A 71 -3.71 13.45 -17.92
CA GLY A 71 -3.64 14.92 -17.84
C GLY A 71 -3.13 15.47 -16.50
N GLU A 72 -2.88 14.61 -15.50
CA GLU A 72 -2.20 15.03 -14.28
C GLU A 72 -0.69 15.21 -14.50
N THR A 73 -0.13 16.18 -13.77
CA THR A 73 1.31 16.49 -13.80
C THR A 73 1.98 16.34 -12.45
N ALA A 74 1.18 16.17 -11.38
CA ALA A 74 1.64 16.02 -10.01
C ALA A 74 0.78 14.97 -9.29
N CYS A 75 1.37 14.33 -8.30
CA CYS A 75 0.73 13.33 -7.47
C CYS A 75 0.36 13.94 -6.11
N GLU A 76 -0.92 13.93 -5.75
CA GLU A 76 -1.41 14.25 -4.39
C GLU A 76 -1.39 13.03 -3.45
N GLY A 77 -1.00 11.87 -3.97
CA GLY A 77 -0.91 10.60 -3.25
C GLY A 77 0.36 10.45 -2.40
N PRO A 78 0.85 9.20 -2.20
CA PRO A 78 2.05 8.93 -1.43
C PRO A 78 3.26 9.72 -1.93
N PHE A 79 4.13 10.11 -1.00
CA PHE A 79 5.41 10.72 -1.34
C PHE A 79 6.21 9.78 -2.25
N CYS A 80 6.65 10.31 -3.40
CA CYS A 80 7.49 9.60 -4.35
C CYS A 80 8.86 10.28 -4.41
N ASP A 81 9.93 9.50 -4.26
CA ASP A 81 11.32 9.98 -4.37
C ASP A 81 11.97 9.63 -5.72
N ARG A 82 11.26 8.85 -6.52
CA ARG A 82 11.71 8.29 -7.79
C ARG A 82 10.60 8.41 -8.84
N LYS A 83 10.96 8.46 -10.12
CA LYS A 83 10.02 8.46 -11.25
C LYS A 83 10.48 7.54 -12.38
N LEU A 84 9.52 7.00 -13.11
CA LEU A 84 9.76 6.33 -14.39
C LEU A 84 9.90 7.36 -15.51
N VAL A 85 10.99 7.28 -16.25
CA VAL A 85 11.25 8.09 -17.44
C VAL A 85 11.59 7.20 -18.63
N LEU A 86 11.18 7.63 -19.83
CA LEU A 86 11.51 6.95 -21.07
C LEU A 86 12.83 7.52 -21.62
N LEU A 87 13.90 6.73 -21.58
CA LEU A 87 15.21 7.11 -22.12
C LEU A 87 15.74 6.02 -23.04
N GLY A 88 16.11 6.41 -24.27
CA GLY A 88 16.62 5.47 -25.28
C GLY A 88 15.65 4.32 -25.60
N GLY A 89 14.33 4.56 -25.52
CA GLY A 89 13.29 3.56 -25.75
C GLY A 89 13.11 2.56 -24.60
N LYS A 90 13.67 2.82 -23.42
CA LYS A 90 13.51 1.99 -22.23
C LYS A 90 12.98 2.81 -21.06
N TRP A 91 12.09 2.23 -20.28
CA TRP A 91 11.62 2.79 -19.03
C TRP A 91 12.67 2.56 -17.94
N ILE A 92 13.21 3.65 -17.39
CA ILE A 92 14.19 3.62 -16.30
C ILE A 92 13.70 4.42 -15.11
N ILE A 93 14.21 4.08 -13.92
CA ILE A 93 13.91 4.79 -12.69
C ILE A 93 14.97 5.87 -12.46
N GLU A 94 14.52 7.11 -12.24
CA GLU A 94 15.38 8.23 -11.86
C GLU A 94 14.91 8.84 -10.53
N ALA A 95 15.86 9.38 -9.77
CA ALA A 95 15.53 10.15 -8.56
C ALA A 95 14.82 11.46 -8.94
N ILE A 96 13.80 11.83 -8.17
CA ILE A 96 13.19 13.15 -8.25
C ILE A 96 14.09 14.09 -7.46
N GLN A 97 14.79 14.98 -8.16
CA GLN A 97 15.54 16.07 -7.52
C GLN A 97 14.54 17.18 -7.17
N GLU A 98 14.41 17.50 -5.89
CA GLU A 98 13.78 18.75 -5.43
C GLU A 98 14.78 19.89 -5.65
N ASP A 99 14.34 20.98 -6.30
CA ASP A 99 15.03 22.28 -6.30
C ASP A 99 14.78 23.02 -4.98
#